data_AF-A0AAC9YES8-F1
#
_entry.id   AF-A0AAC9YES8-F1
#
_cell.length_a   1.000
_cell.length_b   1.000
_cell.length_c   1.000
_cell.angle_alpha   90.00
_cell.angle_beta   90.00
_cell.angle_gamma   90.00
#
_symmetry.space_group_name_H-M   'P 1'
#
loop_
_entity.id
_entity.type
_entity.pdbx_description
1 polymer ?
#
loop_
_entity_poly.entity_id
_entity_poly.type
_entity_poly.pdbx_seq_one_letter_code
_entity_poly.pdbx_strand_id
1 'polypeptide(L)'
;MRRKPLSNGFTLLELLTAISIFSLMSLLAYALMDGVTRFQKAGMEITQNIEAYQKTMQWLHRDITHMVFHISEFNFHAGVGVLDSDSGGMIMVSGGLPNPSMALKRSHLFKVGYRVKKNNLERLTWSLDALNRQSAETQKPQIDVLLTDVEQLHLRFYQDRQWIHEWNSKNVSAVHLQIKRKQKGTVERIFLLTGYGLLKS
;
A
#
# COMPACT_ATOMS: atom_id res chain seq x y z
N MET A 1 79.16 8.45 33.57
CA MET A 1 79.06 8.75 32.12
C MET A 1 77.84 8.03 31.54
N ARG A 2 76.84 8.77 31.05
CA ARG A 2 75.61 8.21 30.44
C ARG A 2 75.81 8.17 28.92
N ARG A 3 75.79 6.99 28.29
CA ARG A 3 75.82 6.86 26.82
C ARG A 3 74.52 7.45 26.26
N LYS A 4 74.63 8.44 25.34
CA LYS A 4 73.49 8.91 24.55
C LYS A 4 73.05 7.77 23.62
N PRO A 5 71.75 7.43 23.55
CA PRO A 5 71.28 6.46 22.58
C PRO A 5 71.47 7.02 21.16
N LEU A 6 71.97 6.19 20.26
CA LEU A 6 72.03 6.49 18.83
C LEU A 6 70.59 6.48 18.30
N SER A 7 70.13 7.61 17.79
CA SER A 7 68.84 7.71 17.11
C SER A 7 68.97 7.09 15.72
N ASN A 8 68.50 5.86 15.55
CA ASN A 8 68.36 5.25 14.22
C ASN A 8 67.21 5.96 13.49
N GLY A 9 67.50 6.56 12.34
CA GLY A 9 66.49 7.14 11.46
C GLY A 9 65.69 6.04 10.72
N PHE A 10 64.49 6.37 10.26
CA PHE A 10 63.65 5.47 9.46
C PHE A 10 64.33 5.11 8.13
N THR A 11 64.21 3.86 7.72
CA THR A 11 64.63 3.42 6.40
C THR A 11 63.60 3.82 5.33
N LEU A 12 64.06 3.97 4.08
CA LEU A 12 63.16 4.19 2.93
C LEU A 12 62.12 3.05 2.83
N LEU A 13 62.53 1.82 3.15
CA LEU A 13 61.67 0.64 3.14
C LEU A 13 60.54 0.74 4.17
N GLU A 14 60.83 1.19 5.41
CA GLU A 14 59.80 1.40 6.44
C GLU A 14 58.79 2.48 6.05
N LEU A 15 59.24 3.58 5.46
CA LEU A 15 58.34 4.63 5.00
C LEU A 15 57.44 4.12 3.86
N LEU A 16 58.02 3.39 2.89
CA LEU A 16 57.28 2.87 1.75
C LEU A 16 56.27 1.80 2.17
N THR A 17 56.65 0.90 3.08
CA THR A 17 55.74 -0.12 3.63
C THR A 17 54.64 0.52 4.46
N ALA A 18 54.92 1.53 5.29
CA ALA A 18 53.91 2.26 6.06
C ALA A 18 52.87 2.95 5.17
N ILE A 19 53.31 3.65 4.12
CA ILE A 19 52.41 4.31 3.15
C ILE A 19 51.62 3.27 2.34
N SER A 20 52.24 2.14 1.98
CA SER A 20 51.56 1.05 1.26
C SER A 20 50.45 0.41 2.10
N ILE A 21 50.72 0.13 3.38
CA ILE A 21 49.70 -0.41 4.29
C ILE A 21 48.60 0.62 4.53
N PHE A 22 48.97 1.89 4.77
CA PHE A 22 48.01 2.96 5.01
C PHE A 22 47.09 3.20 3.81
N SER A 23 47.65 3.25 2.60
CA SER A 23 46.87 3.42 1.37
C SER A 23 45.93 2.24 1.13
N LEU A 24 46.39 0.99 1.35
CA LEU A 24 45.55 -0.20 1.27
C LEU A 24 44.40 -0.17 2.28
N MET A 25 44.69 0.16 3.54
CA MET A 25 43.66 0.30 4.58
C MET A 25 42.65 1.40 4.23
N SER A 26 43.12 2.53 3.71
CA SER A 26 42.27 3.64 3.29
C SER A 26 41.33 3.23 2.14
N LEU A 27 41.83 2.48 1.16
CA LEU A 27 41.04 1.95 0.06
C LEU A 27 39.99 0.94 0.54
N LEU A 28 40.35 0.04 1.48
CA LEU A 28 39.41 -0.91 2.06
C LEU A 28 38.30 -0.20 2.87
N ALA A 29 38.66 0.78 3.69
CA ALA A 29 37.71 1.58 4.43
C ALA A 29 36.72 2.30 3.51
N TYR A 30 37.23 2.86 2.40
CA TYR A 30 36.40 3.49 1.38
C TYR A 30 35.43 2.49 0.72
N ALA A 31 35.93 1.31 0.31
CA ALA A 31 35.10 0.28 -0.29
C ALA A 31 33.99 -0.24 0.66
N LEU A 32 34.29 -0.36 1.95
CA LEU A 32 33.30 -0.74 2.97
C LEU A 32 32.23 0.34 3.13
N MET A 33 32.61 1.60 3.26
CA MET A 33 31.67 2.72 3.38
C MET A 33 30.73 2.77 2.17
N ASP A 34 31.30 2.72 0.97
CA ASP A 34 30.55 2.70 -0.29
C ASP A 34 29.60 1.49 -0.37
N GLY A 35 30.06 0.32 0.05
CA GLY A 35 29.22 -0.87 0.26
C GLY A 35 28.02 -0.59 1.17
N VAL A 36 28.26 -0.08 2.38
CA VAL A 36 27.20 0.25 3.36
C VAL A 36 26.18 1.23 2.77
N THR A 37 26.64 2.28 2.09
CA THR A 37 25.71 3.25 1.49
C THR A 37 24.81 2.64 0.42
N ARG A 38 25.34 1.74 -0.42
CA ARG A 38 24.54 1.00 -1.41
C ARG A 38 23.51 0.09 -0.75
N PHE A 39 23.93 -0.66 0.27
CA PHE A 39 23.02 -1.53 1.03
C PHE A 39 21.90 -0.73 1.69
N GLN A 40 22.21 0.43 2.27
CA GLN A 40 21.20 1.32 2.84
C GLN A 40 20.20 1.81 1.79
N LYS A 41 20.67 2.26 0.62
CA LYS A 41 19.79 2.71 -0.47
C LYS A 41 18.85 1.59 -0.94
N ALA A 42 19.38 0.40 -1.21
CA ALA A 42 18.56 -0.76 -1.60
C ALA A 42 17.56 -1.16 -0.50
N GLY A 43 17.98 -1.12 0.77
CA GLY A 43 17.11 -1.40 1.92
C GLY A 43 15.98 -0.38 2.09
N MET A 44 16.24 0.90 1.81
CA MET A 44 15.22 1.95 1.85
C MET A 44 14.12 1.73 0.81
N GLU A 45 14.47 1.38 -0.43
CA GLU A 45 13.48 1.10 -1.49
C GLU A 45 12.57 -0.09 -1.14
N ILE A 46 13.14 -1.15 -0.56
CA ILE A 46 12.39 -2.33 -0.10
C ILE A 46 11.44 -1.92 1.02
N THR A 47 11.93 -1.18 2.03
CA THR A 47 11.13 -0.72 3.17
C THR A 47 9.96 0.15 2.71
N GLN A 48 10.19 1.14 1.85
CA GLN A 48 9.14 2.01 1.30
C GLN A 48 8.06 1.21 0.58
N ASN A 49 8.44 0.17 -0.17
CA ASN A 49 7.47 -0.68 -0.84
C ASN A 49 6.65 -1.54 0.13
N ILE A 50 7.28 -2.07 1.19
CA ILE A 50 6.57 -2.81 2.23
C ILE A 50 5.56 -1.90 2.93
N GLU A 51 5.97 -0.68 3.28
CA GLU A 51 5.07 0.31 3.89
C GLU A 51 3.89 0.66 2.98
N ALA A 52 4.13 0.93 1.70
CA ALA A 52 3.08 1.22 0.73
C ALA A 52 2.08 0.06 0.62
N TYR A 53 2.59 -1.18 0.59
CA TYR A 53 1.76 -2.38 0.58
C TYR A 53 0.94 -2.54 1.87
N GLN A 54 1.56 -2.38 3.04
CA GLN A 54 0.86 -2.46 4.32
C GLN A 54 -0.23 -1.40 4.44
N LYS A 55 0.07 -0.15 4.09
CA LYS A 55 -0.92 0.94 4.05
C LYS A 55 -2.08 0.59 3.12
N THR A 56 -1.78 0.12 1.91
CA THR A 56 -2.80 -0.30 0.93
C THR A 56 -3.71 -1.38 1.48
N MET A 57 -3.13 -2.41 2.11
CA MET A 57 -3.91 -3.48 2.72
C MET A 57 -4.75 -2.99 3.90
N GLN A 58 -4.26 -2.04 4.70
CA GLN A 58 -5.04 -1.43 5.78
C GLN A 58 -6.23 -0.64 5.24
N TRP A 59 -6.05 0.16 4.18
CA TRP A 59 -7.15 0.85 3.51
C TRP A 59 -8.18 -0.12 2.96
N LEU A 60 -7.76 -1.11 2.17
CA LEU A 60 -8.65 -2.13 1.60
C LEU A 60 -9.39 -2.90 2.69
N HIS A 61 -8.68 -3.36 3.73
CA HIS A 61 -9.27 -4.09 4.83
C HIS A 61 -10.37 -3.26 5.48
N ARG A 62 -10.05 -2.03 5.90
CA ARG A 62 -11.00 -1.16 6.57
C ARG A 62 -12.19 -0.84 5.68
N ASP A 63 -11.96 -0.46 4.43
CA ASP A 63 -13.06 -0.04 3.55
C ASP A 63 -13.98 -1.21 3.16
N ILE A 64 -13.43 -2.43 2.99
CA ILE A 64 -14.21 -3.62 2.66
C ILE A 64 -14.95 -4.18 3.89
N THR A 65 -14.32 -4.23 5.07
CA THR A 65 -14.97 -4.77 6.29
C THR A 65 -16.02 -3.83 6.85
N HIS A 66 -15.87 -2.52 6.67
CA HIS A 66 -16.85 -1.51 7.05
C HIS A 66 -17.82 -1.14 5.90
N MET A 67 -17.88 -1.97 4.87
CA MET A 67 -18.83 -1.78 3.78
C MET A 67 -20.27 -1.84 4.31
N VAL A 68 -21.10 -0.87 3.90
CA VAL A 68 -22.49 -0.75 4.32
C VAL A 68 -23.42 -1.12 3.17
N PHE A 69 -24.26 -2.12 3.41
CA PHE A 69 -25.38 -2.46 2.52
C PHE A 69 -26.60 -1.60 2.90
N HIS A 70 -26.72 -0.40 2.32
CA HIS A 70 -27.97 0.35 2.45
C HIS A 70 -29.01 -0.19 1.46
N ILE A 71 -30.28 -0.22 1.89
CA ILE A 71 -31.41 -0.95 1.28
C ILE A 71 -31.77 -0.43 -0.14
N SER A 72 -31.17 0.67 -0.62
CA SER A 72 -31.26 1.06 -2.03
C SER A 72 -30.13 0.41 -2.85
N GLU A 73 -30.51 -0.14 -4.01
CA GLU A 73 -29.78 -1.07 -4.88
C GLU A 73 -28.44 -0.57 -5.49
N PHE A 74 -27.80 0.48 -4.95
CA PHE A 74 -26.76 1.24 -5.66
C PHE A 74 -25.40 1.37 -4.94
N ASN A 75 -25.14 0.61 -3.87
CA ASN A 75 -24.02 0.91 -2.97
C ASN A 75 -22.75 0.09 -3.20
N PHE A 76 -22.77 -1.00 -3.97
CA PHE A 76 -21.57 -1.73 -4.36
C PHE A 76 -21.62 -2.15 -5.83
N HIS A 77 -20.57 -1.87 -6.57
CA HIS A 77 -20.41 -2.34 -7.94
C HIS A 77 -18.95 -2.67 -8.21
N ALA A 78 -18.69 -3.80 -8.87
CA ALA A 78 -17.34 -4.26 -9.17
C ALA A 78 -17.31 -5.05 -10.46
N GLY A 79 -16.20 -4.95 -11.19
CA GLY A 79 -16.03 -5.55 -12.50
C GLY A 79 -14.94 -4.88 -13.31
N VAL A 80 -14.75 -5.34 -14.54
CA VAL A 80 -13.80 -4.75 -15.50
C VAL A 80 -14.32 -3.38 -15.94
N GLY A 81 -13.43 -2.39 -16.03
CA GLY A 81 -13.76 -1.04 -16.51
C GLY A 81 -14.52 -0.16 -15.51
N VAL A 82 -14.92 -0.70 -14.35
CA VAL A 82 -15.56 0.08 -13.29
C VAL A 82 -14.68 1.26 -12.87
N LEU A 83 -15.26 2.46 -12.77
CA LEU A 83 -14.54 3.72 -12.50
C LEU A 83 -13.51 4.13 -13.56
N ASP A 84 -13.73 3.75 -14.83
CA ASP A 84 -12.76 3.94 -15.92
C ASP A 84 -11.41 3.28 -15.57
N SER A 85 -11.48 2.09 -14.95
CA SER A 85 -10.30 1.27 -14.64
C SER A 85 -9.73 0.66 -15.92
N ASP A 86 -8.40 0.65 -16.04
CA ASP A 86 -7.68 -0.06 -17.10
C ASP A 86 -7.72 -1.60 -16.87
N SER A 87 -8.24 -2.06 -15.73
CA SER A 87 -8.49 -3.49 -15.43
C SER A 87 -9.79 -3.67 -14.61
N GLY A 88 -9.78 -4.45 -13.53
CA GLY A 88 -10.88 -4.48 -12.58
C GLY A 88 -10.95 -3.21 -11.73
N GLY A 89 -12.15 -2.90 -11.27
CA GLY A 89 -12.43 -1.83 -10.33
C GLY A 89 -13.59 -2.21 -9.42
N MET A 90 -13.71 -1.49 -8.32
CA MET A 90 -14.86 -1.60 -7.44
C MET A 90 -15.20 -0.25 -6.83
N ILE A 91 -16.46 -0.06 -6.49
CA ILE A 91 -16.99 1.10 -5.80
C ILE A 91 -17.92 0.61 -4.71
N MET A 92 -17.83 1.23 -3.54
CA MET A 92 -18.60 0.85 -2.38
C MET A 92 -18.92 2.05 -1.49
N VAL A 93 -19.89 1.90 -0.60
CA VAL A 93 -20.08 2.82 0.53
C VAL A 93 -19.49 2.16 1.78
N SER A 94 -18.56 2.84 2.43
CA SER A 94 -17.92 2.38 3.66
C SER A 94 -18.20 3.34 4.81
N GLY A 95 -18.33 2.79 6.02
CA GLY A 95 -18.29 3.57 7.24
C GLY A 95 -16.93 4.26 7.42
N GLY A 96 -16.95 5.53 7.83
CA GLY A 96 -15.76 6.28 8.21
C GLY A 96 -15.24 5.93 9.61
N LEU A 97 -14.25 6.70 10.09
CA LEU A 97 -13.70 6.55 11.44
C LEU A 97 -14.80 6.52 12.51
N PRO A 98 -14.68 5.65 13.55
CA PRO A 98 -15.55 5.71 14.71
C PRO A 98 -15.53 7.12 15.29
N ASN A 99 -16.69 7.70 15.58
CA ASN A 99 -16.79 9.00 16.22
C ASN A 99 -16.45 8.87 17.72
N PRO A 100 -15.20 9.12 18.15
CA PRO A 100 -14.75 8.73 19.50
C PRO A 100 -15.39 9.59 20.59
N SER A 101 -15.81 10.81 20.24
CA SER A 101 -16.42 11.77 21.15
C SER A 101 -17.94 11.76 21.14
N MET A 102 -18.60 10.93 20.29
CA MET A 102 -20.06 10.92 20.09
C MET A 102 -20.70 12.28 19.80
N ALA A 103 -19.91 13.33 19.53
CA ALA A 103 -20.38 14.71 19.42
C ALA A 103 -21.18 14.99 18.14
N LEU A 104 -21.17 14.05 17.19
CA LEU A 104 -21.89 14.12 15.91
C LEU A 104 -22.90 12.97 15.87
N LYS A 105 -24.15 13.29 15.56
CA LYS A 105 -25.29 12.35 15.53
C LYS A 105 -25.16 11.20 14.51
N ARG A 106 -24.15 11.21 13.63
CA ARG A 106 -24.00 10.26 12.50
C ARG A 106 -22.52 9.93 12.25
N SER A 107 -22.22 8.67 11.97
CA SER A 107 -20.96 8.26 11.34
C SER A 107 -20.89 8.85 9.92
N HIS A 108 -19.80 9.53 9.56
CA HIS A 108 -19.60 9.97 8.17
C HIS A 108 -19.41 8.73 7.29
N LEU A 109 -20.38 8.45 6.43
CA LEU A 109 -20.25 7.45 5.39
C LEU A 109 -19.44 8.06 4.24
N PHE A 110 -18.55 7.28 3.65
CA PHE A 110 -17.79 7.67 2.48
C PHE A 110 -18.13 6.73 1.33
N LYS A 111 -18.32 7.30 0.14
CA LYS A 111 -18.27 6.50 -1.08
C LYS A 111 -16.80 6.38 -1.45
N VAL A 112 -16.34 5.15 -1.62
CA VAL A 112 -14.94 4.83 -1.89
C VAL A 112 -14.86 3.91 -3.10
N GLY A 113 -13.82 4.08 -3.90
CA GLY A 113 -13.60 3.32 -5.11
C GLY A 113 -12.15 2.89 -5.23
N TYR A 114 -11.91 1.75 -5.86
CA TYR A 114 -10.60 1.25 -6.19
C TYR A 114 -10.55 0.95 -7.68
N ARG A 115 -9.50 1.42 -8.35
CA ARG A 115 -9.27 1.16 -9.78
C ARG A 115 -7.79 1.04 -10.08
N VAL A 116 -7.49 0.43 -11.22
CA VAL A 116 -6.15 0.52 -11.82
C VAL A 116 -6.20 1.59 -12.89
N LYS A 117 -5.34 2.60 -12.80
CA LYS A 117 -5.20 3.64 -13.83
C LYS A 117 -3.73 3.93 -14.06
N LYS A 118 -3.28 3.90 -15.33
CA LYS A 118 -1.88 4.17 -15.70
C LYS A 118 -0.87 3.39 -14.83
N ASN A 119 -1.11 2.08 -14.68
CA ASN A 119 -0.31 1.17 -13.85
C ASN A 119 -0.29 1.47 -12.34
N ASN A 120 -1.20 2.29 -11.83
CA ASN A 120 -1.33 2.58 -10.41
C ASN A 120 -2.64 2.02 -9.86
N LEU A 121 -2.60 1.41 -8.68
CA LEU A 121 -3.81 1.18 -7.89
C LEU A 121 -4.17 2.48 -7.18
N GLU A 122 -5.29 3.05 -7.58
CA GLU A 122 -5.83 4.29 -7.04
C GLU A 122 -7.01 4.00 -6.13
N ARG A 123 -7.10 4.77 -5.04
CA ARG A 123 -8.29 4.86 -4.20
C ARG A 123 -8.96 6.21 -4.41
N LEU A 124 -10.25 6.17 -4.73
CA LEU A 124 -11.08 7.33 -5.00
C LEU A 124 -12.02 7.52 -3.81
N THR A 125 -12.11 8.74 -3.28
CA THR A 125 -12.98 9.05 -2.14
C THR A 125 -13.91 10.20 -2.47
N TRP A 126 -15.20 10.01 -2.19
CA TRP A 126 -16.22 11.05 -2.25
C TRP A 126 -16.82 11.26 -0.85
N SER A 127 -16.99 12.52 -0.46
CA SER A 127 -17.71 12.86 0.78
C SER A 127 -19.22 12.73 0.55
N LEU A 128 -19.90 11.89 1.36
CA LEU A 128 -21.34 11.67 1.18
C LEU A 128 -22.18 12.90 1.57
N ASP A 129 -21.68 13.76 2.45
CA ASP A 129 -22.33 15.03 2.82
C ASP A 129 -22.46 15.99 1.62
N ALA A 130 -21.57 15.85 0.63
CA ALA A 130 -21.60 16.64 -0.60
C ALA A 130 -22.42 15.97 -1.72
N LEU A 131 -22.46 14.62 -1.77
CA LEU A 131 -23.32 13.86 -2.70
C LEU A 131 -24.83 14.09 -2.50
N ASN A 132 -25.25 14.43 -1.28
CA ASN A 132 -26.66 14.75 -0.99
C ASN A 132 -27.07 16.18 -1.35
N ARG A 133 -26.11 17.09 -1.62
CA ARG A 133 -26.37 18.53 -1.85
C ARG A 133 -26.18 18.98 -3.31
N GLN A 134 -25.48 18.20 -4.12
CA GLN A 134 -25.29 18.44 -5.55
C GLN A 134 -25.51 17.13 -6.30
N SER A 135 -26.13 17.19 -7.48
CA SER A 135 -26.23 16.05 -8.38
C SER A 135 -24.87 15.33 -8.46
N ALA A 136 -24.87 14.01 -8.25
CA ALA A 136 -23.68 13.18 -8.01
C ALA A 136 -22.59 13.23 -9.12
N GLU A 137 -22.82 13.96 -10.20
CA GLU A 137 -21.99 14.03 -11.41
C GLU A 137 -20.94 15.14 -11.38
N THR A 138 -21.04 16.17 -10.52
CA THR A 138 -20.14 17.34 -10.59
C THR A 138 -18.95 17.33 -9.63
N GLN A 139 -18.92 16.42 -8.65
CA GLN A 139 -17.85 16.42 -7.65
C GLN A 139 -16.74 15.42 -7.98
N LYS A 140 -15.53 15.95 -8.21
CA LYS A 140 -14.33 15.15 -8.44
C LYS A 140 -13.92 14.43 -7.14
N PRO A 141 -13.60 13.12 -7.21
CA PRO A 141 -13.08 12.40 -6.06
C PRO A 141 -11.69 12.91 -5.67
N GLN A 142 -11.35 12.76 -4.39
CA GLN A 142 -9.95 12.73 -3.98
C GLN A 142 -9.35 11.40 -4.46
N ILE A 143 -8.21 11.47 -5.15
CA ILE A 143 -7.50 10.30 -5.69
C ILE A 143 -6.19 10.11 -4.93
N ASP A 144 -6.06 8.97 -4.26
CA ASP A 144 -4.85 8.57 -3.56
C ASP A 144 -4.20 7.40 -4.32
N VAL A 145 -2.93 7.56 -4.73
CA VAL A 145 -2.16 6.47 -5.33
C VAL A 145 -1.65 5.56 -4.21
N LEU A 146 -2.12 4.32 -4.19
CA LEU A 146 -1.81 3.35 -3.13
C LEU A 146 -0.60 2.48 -3.47
N LEU A 147 -0.56 1.96 -4.70
CA LEU A 147 0.53 1.15 -5.22
C LEU A 147 0.85 1.52 -6.65
N THR A 148 2.14 1.50 -6.98
CA THR A 148 2.66 1.59 -8.35
C THR A 148 2.94 0.19 -8.92
N ASP A 149 3.11 0.14 -10.23
CA ASP A 149 3.44 -1.06 -11.00
C ASP A 149 2.36 -2.15 -10.92
N VAL A 150 1.10 -1.74 -10.78
CA VAL A 150 -0.06 -2.63 -10.74
C VAL A 150 -0.58 -2.82 -12.16
N GLU A 151 -0.57 -4.05 -12.63
CA GLU A 151 -1.04 -4.40 -13.97
C GLU A 151 -2.52 -4.78 -13.98
N GLN A 152 -2.95 -5.51 -12.96
CA GLN A 152 -4.31 -6.05 -12.89
C GLN A 152 -4.82 -6.06 -11.46
N LEU A 153 -6.09 -5.68 -11.32
CA LEU A 153 -6.91 -5.93 -10.15
C LEU A 153 -8.02 -6.90 -10.55
N HIS A 154 -8.09 -8.06 -9.89
CA HIS A 154 -9.15 -9.05 -10.09
C HIS A 154 -9.93 -9.22 -8.80
N LEU A 155 -11.25 -9.36 -8.93
CA LEU A 155 -12.17 -9.53 -7.82
C LEU A 155 -13.00 -10.80 -8.03
N ARG A 156 -13.20 -11.54 -6.95
CA ARG A 156 -14.16 -12.65 -6.88
C ARG A 156 -14.97 -12.53 -5.59
N PHE A 157 -16.19 -13.02 -5.63
CA PHE A 157 -17.15 -12.90 -4.54
C PHE A 157 -17.58 -14.28 -4.08
N TYR A 158 -17.58 -14.51 -2.77
CA TYR A 158 -18.01 -15.77 -2.21
C TYR A 158 -19.49 -15.69 -1.82
N GLN A 159 -20.30 -16.46 -2.53
CA GLN A 159 -21.75 -16.50 -2.39
C GLN A 159 -22.24 -17.93 -2.54
N ASP A 160 -23.22 -18.34 -1.72
CA ASP A 160 -23.90 -19.65 -1.82
C ASP A 160 -22.91 -20.84 -1.95
N ARG A 161 -21.79 -20.76 -1.20
CA ARG A 161 -20.68 -21.71 -1.18
C ARG A 161 -19.83 -21.80 -2.46
N GLN A 162 -19.90 -20.80 -3.33
CA GLN A 162 -19.16 -20.75 -4.58
C GLN A 162 -18.50 -19.38 -4.80
N TRP A 163 -17.42 -19.38 -5.59
CA TRP A 163 -16.72 -18.16 -6.00
C TRP A 163 -17.21 -17.69 -7.38
N ILE A 164 -17.87 -16.53 -7.41
CA ILE A 164 -18.37 -15.90 -8.63
C ILE A 164 -17.53 -14.68 -9.02
N HIS A 165 -17.55 -14.32 -10.31
CA HIS A 165 -16.77 -13.18 -10.84
C HIS A 165 -17.55 -11.87 -10.86
N GLU A 166 -18.88 -11.96 -10.92
CA GLU A 166 -19.76 -10.79 -10.97
C GLU A 166 -20.46 -10.60 -9.64
N TRP A 167 -20.64 -9.34 -9.24
CA TRP A 167 -21.40 -9.02 -8.05
C TRP A 167 -22.90 -9.04 -8.36
N ASN A 168 -23.67 -9.88 -7.67
CA ASN A 168 -25.13 -9.95 -7.83
C ASN A 168 -25.93 -9.56 -6.57
N SER A 169 -25.26 -8.98 -5.56
CA SER A 169 -25.83 -8.46 -4.29
C SER A 169 -26.50 -9.45 -3.33
N LYS A 170 -26.60 -10.76 -3.65
CA LYS A 170 -27.23 -11.74 -2.77
C LYS A 170 -26.19 -12.47 -1.92
N ASN A 171 -26.36 -12.46 -0.59
CA ASN A 171 -25.64 -13.32 0.36
C ASN A 171 -24.11 -13.40 0.18
N VAL A 172 -23.46 -12.32 -0.28
CA VAL A 172 -21.99 -12.32 -0.40
C VAL A 172 -21.38 -12.23 1.00
N SER A 173 -20.52 -13.20 1.31
CA SER A 173 -19.90 -13.34 2.64
C SER A 173 -18.40 -13.09 2.62
N ALA A 174 -17.76 -13.10 1.45
CA ALA A 174 -16.35 -12.72 1.33
C ALA A 174 -16.03 -12.11 -0.05
N VAL A 175 -14.98 -11.29 -0.06
CA VAL A 175 -14.38 -10.73 -1.28
C VAL A 175 -12.95 -11.26 -1.38
N HIS A 176 -12.64 -11.95 -2.47
CA HIS A 176 -11.26 -12.29 -2.85
C HIS A 176 -10.76 -11.25 -3.82
N LEU A 177 -9.58 -10.72 -3.52
CA LEU A 177 -8.94 -9.65 -4.25
C LEU A 177 -7.54 -10.09 -4.63
N GLN A 178 -7.21 -9.98 -5.91
CA GLN A 178 -5.94 -10.36 -6.47
C GLN A 178 -5.32 -9.18 -7.20
N ILE A 179 -4.13 -8.76 -6.77
CA ILE A 179 -3.36 -7.66 -7.36
C ILE A 179 -2.13 -8.26 -8.03
N LYS A 180 -2.01 -8.08 -9.34
CA LYS A 180 -0.81 -8.46 -10.10
C LYS A 180 0.08 -7.24 -10.28
N ARG A 181 1.36 -7.37 -9.91
CA ARG A 181 2.38 -6.33 -10.06
C ARG A 181 3.52 -6.78 -10.96
N LYS A 182 3.98 -5.88 -11.84
CA LYS A 182 4.94 -6.18 -12.91
C LYS A 182 6.21 -6.91 -12.44
N GLN A 183 6.82 -6.45 -11.36
CA GLN A 183 8.10 -6.98 -10.85
C GLN A 183 7.98 -7.65 -9.48
N LYS A 184 6.79 -7.65 -8.87
CA LYS A 184 6.58 -8.11 -7.48
C LYS A 184 5.59 -9.27 -7.37
N GLY A 185 5.20 -9.83 -8.51
CA GLY A 185 4.31 -10.98 -8.59
C GLY A 185 2.86 -10.64 -8.26
N THR A 186 2.12 -11.67 -7.89
CA THR A 186 0.69 -11.60 -7.60
C THR A 186 0.46 -11.75 -6.11
N VAL A 187 -0.39 -10.90 -5.55
CA VAL A 187 -0.79 -10.99 -4.15
C VAL A 187 -2.30 -11.11 -4.05
N GLU A 188 -2.73 -12.03 -3.19
CA GLU A 188 -4.13 -12.35 -2.98
C GLU A 188 -4.53 -12.13 -1.52
N ARG A 189 -5.75 -11.62 -1.32
CA ARG A 189 -6.37 -11.47 -0.01
C ARG A 189 -7.83 -11.83 -0.07
N ILE A 190 -8.30 -12.49 0.99
CA ILE A 190 -9.72 -12.76 1.21
C ILE A 190 -10.16 -11.89 2.38
N PHE A 191 -11.17 -11.07 2.16
CA PHE A 191 -11.82 -10.27 3.17
C PHE A 191 -13.16 -10.89 3.49
N LEU A 192 -13.37 -11.25 4.75
CA LEU A 192 -14.69 -11.64 5.21
C LEU A 192 -15.53 -10.37 5.33
N LEU A 193 -16.69 -10.39 4.71
CA LEU A 193 -17.69 -9.36 4.93
C LEU A 193 -18.38 -9.72 6.24
N THR A 194 -18.41 -8.79 7.19
CA THR A 194 -19.24 -8.95 8.38
C THR A 194 -20.70 -8.86 7.92
N GLY A 195 -21.25 -10.01 7.55
CA GLY A 195 -22.66 -10.13 7.21
C GLY A 195 -23.51 -9.79 8.43
N TYR A 196 -24.44 -8.86 8.25
CA TYR A 196 -25.81 -8.94 8.77
C TYR A 196 -25.97 -9.71 10.10
N GLY A 197 -25.49 -9.10 11.19
CA GLY A 197 -26.00 -9.40 12.52
C GLY A 197 -27.16 -8.45 12.84
N LEU A 198 -28.39 -8.94 12.77
CA LEU A 198 -29.54 -8.46 13.56
C LEU A 198 -30.05 -7.03 13.33
N LEU A 199 -30.69 -6.78 12.20
CA LEU A 199 -31.91 -5.94 12.21
C LEU A 199 -33.04 -6.75 11.59
N LYS A 200 -33.52 -7.74 12.36
CA LYS A 200 -34.91 -8.20 12.19
C LYS A 200 -35.79 -6.98 12.47
N SER A 201 -36.69 -6.67 11.53
CA SER A 201 -37.84 -5.80 11.78
C SER A 201 -38.66 -6.33 12.95
#